data_AF-A0A852FJV5-F1
#
_entry.id   AF-A0A852FJV5-F1
#
_cell.length_a   1.000
_cell.length_b   1.000
_cell.length_c   1.000
_cell.angle_alpha   90.00
_cell.angle_beta   90.00
_cell.angle_gamma   90.00
#
_symmetry.space_group_name_H-M   'P 1'
#
loop_
_entity.id
_entity.type
_entity.pdbx_description
1 polymer ?
#
loop_
_entity_poly.entity_id
_entity_poly.type
_entity_poly.pdbx_seq_one_letter_code
_entity_poly.pdbx_strand_id
1 'polypeptide(L)' 'GAIFDESAKKDEEVFRMAVADLNQNDEILQTEKITCSVTFVDGNNPFQAVQE' A
#
# COMPACT_ATOMS: atom_id res chain seq x y z
N GLY A 1 5.27 -2.45 -3.47
CA GLY A 1 4.50 -2.76 -2.26
C GLY A 1 4.46 -1.55 -1.36
N ALA A 2 3.77 -1.64 -0.22
CA ALA A 2 3.78 -0.65 0.84
C ALA A 2 4.15 -1.33 2.17
N ILE A 3 4.92 -0.62 3.00
CA ILE A 3 5.26 -1.05 4.35
C ILE A 3 4.61 -0.06 5.32
N PHE A 4 3.82 -0.58 6.26
CA PHE A 4 3.18 0.21 7.30
C PHE A 4 3.60 -0.26 8.68
N ASP A 5 3.64 0.67 9.63
CA ASP A 5 3.73 0.29 11.05
C ASP A 5 2.49 -0.53 11.46
N GLU A 6 2.63 -1.45 12.41
CA GLU A 6 1.51 -2.29 12.89
C GLU A 6 0.28 -1.49 13.34
N SER A 7 0.48 -0.26 13.85
CA SER A 7 -0.59 0.65 14.26
C SER A 7 -1.25 1.41 13.10
N ALA A 8 -0.63 1.45 11.92
CA ALA A 8 -1.05 2.24 10.77
C ALA A 8 -2.12 1.55 9.90
N LYS A 9 -3.12 0.91 10.54
CA LYS A 9 -4.22 0.21 9.84
C LYS A 9 -5.07 1.14 8.97
N LYS A 10 -5.24 2.38 9.42
CA LYS A 10 -5.99 3.39 8.66
C LYS A 10 -5.27 3.83 7.38
N ASP A 11 -3.94 3.84 7.41
CA ASP A 11 -3.14 4.18 6.24
C ASP A 11 -3.24 3.07 5.19
N GLU A 12 -3.26 1.81 5.61
CA GLU A 12 -3.49 0.66 4.71
C GLU A 12 -4.86 0.71 4.04
N GLU A 13 -5.92 1.04 4.78
CA GLU A 13 -7.27 1.20 4.25
C GLU A 13 -7.33 2.30 3.18
N VAL A 14 -6.82 3.49 3.50
CA VAL A 14 -6.81 4.63 2.56
C VAL A 14 -5.92 4.33 1.35
N PHE A 15 -4.78 3.67 1.55
CA PHE A 15 -3.90 3.26 0.46
C PHE A 15 -4.60 2.31 -0.52
N ARG A 16 -5.31 1.28 -0.01
CA ARG A 16 -6.07 0.38 -0.87
C ARG A 16 -7.21 1.06 -1.59
N MET A 17 -7.91 1.98 -0.92
CA MET A 17 -8.98 2.77 -1.53
C MET A 17 -8.44 3.62 -2.69
N ALA A 18 -7.32 4.31 -2.49
CA ALA A 18 -6.68 5.09 -3.56
C ALA A 18 -6.26 4.23 -4.76
N VAL A 19 -5.71 3.03 -4.52
CA VAL A 19 -5.38 2.07 -5.59
C VAL A 19 -6.63 1.63 -6.34
N ALA A 20 -7.73 1.37 -5.63
CA ALA A 20 -9.00 1.00 -6.24
C ALA A 20 -9.57 2.16 -7.08
N ASP A 21 -9.58 3.39 -6.55
CA ASP A 21 -10.09 4.57 -7.23
C ASP A 21 -9.33 4.85 -8.53
N LEU A 22 -7.99 4.77 -8.50
CA LEU A 22 -7.16 4.92 -9.70
C LEU A 22 -7.41 3.80 -10.72
N ASN A 23 -7.62 2.57 -10.25
CA ASN A 23 -7.96 1.45 -11.12
C ASN A 23 -9.37 1.54 -11.73
N GLN A 24 -10.28 2.33 -11.16
CA GLN A 24 -11.60 2.62 -11.73
C GLN A 24 -11.60 3.87 -12.61
N ASN A 25 -10.50 4.62 -12.64
CA ASN A 25 -10.40 5.84 -13.42
C ASN A 25 -10.01 5.52 -14.87
N ASP A 26 -10.95 5.65 -15.81
CA ASP A 26 -10.73 5.37 -17.23
C ASP A 26 -9.90 6.46 -17.97
N GLU A 27 -9.52 7.53 -17.29
CA GLU A 27 -8.63 8.58 -17.82
C GLU A 27 -7.16 8.35 -17.46
N ILE A 28 -6.88 7.53 -16.43
CA ILE A 28 -5.54 7.30 -15.88
C ILE A 28 -5.24 5.80 -15.93
N LEU A 29 -4.10 5.40 -16.50
CA LEU A 29 -3.73 3.98 -16.65
C LEU A 29 -4.82 3.15 -17.36
N GLN A 30 -5.37 3.69 -18.45
CA GLN A 30 -6.55 3.15 -19.16
C GLN A 30 -6.49 1.67 -19.55
N THR A 31 -5.27 1.11 -19.69
CA THR A 31 -5.05 -0.29 -20.11
C THR A 31 -4.27 -1.10 -19.08
N GLU A 32 -3.88 -0.49 -17.96
CA GLU A 32 -3.09 -1.12 -16.92
C GLU A 32 -3.85 -1.12 -15.59
N LYS A 33 -3.53 -2.08 -14.71
CA LYS A 33 -4.06 -2.11 -13.35
C LYS A 33 -2.91 -2.05 -12.36
N ILE A 34 -3.02 -1.16 -11.39
CA ILE A 34 -2.12 -1.07 -10.25
C ILE A 34 -2.36 -2.30 -9.36
N THR A 35 -1.29 -3.07 -9.17
CA THR A 35 -1.24 -4.17 -8.18
C THR A 35 -0.28 -3.80 -7.05
N CYS A 36 -0.63 -4.13 -5.81
CA CYS A 36 0.22 -3.85 -4.66
C CYS A 36 0.20 -4.98 -3.63
N SER A 37 1.37 -5.25 -3.04
CA SER A 37 1.53 -6.00 -1.79
C SER A 37 1.65 -5.02 -0.63
N VAL A 38 1.17 -5.42 0.55
CA VAL A 38 1.29 -4.64 1.79
C VAL A 38 1.85 -5.53 2.89
N THR A 39 2.90 -5.06 3.56
CA THR A 39 3.47 -5.71 4.75
C THR A 39 3.41 -4.77 5.94
N PHE A 40 3.09 -5.31 7.12
CA PHE A 40 3.16 -4.60 8.39
C PHE A 40 4.46 -4.97 9.11
N VAL A 41 5.12 -3.96 9.69
CA VAL A 41 6.36 -4.13 10.46
C VAL A 41 6.26 -3.40 11.79
N ASP A 42 7.02 -3.83 12.79
CA ASP A 42 7.21 -3.04 14.01
C ASP A 42 8.05 -1.81 13.66
N GLY A 43 7.47 -0.61 13.76
CA GLY A 43 8.16 0.66 13.47
C GLY A 43 9.36 0.94 14.38
N ASN A 44 9.51 0.22 15.49
CA ASN A 44 10.69 0.28 16.35
C ASN A 44 11.79 -0.69 15.94
N ASN A 45 11.55 -1.57 14.96
CA ASN A 45 12.51 -2.53 14.43
C ASN A 45 12.96 -2.17 13.00
N PRO A 46 14.01 -1.34 12.84
CA PRO A 46 14.47 -0.92 11.52
C PRO A 46 15.03 -2.06 10.66
N PHE A 47 15.48 -3.17 11.27
CA PHE A 47 15.99 -4.31 10.52
C PHE A 47 14.86 -5.09 9.84
N GLN A 48 13.72 -5.24 10.51
CA GLN A 48 12.52 -5.86 9.93
C GLN A 48 11.99 -5.04 8.76
N ALA A 49 11.98 -3.70 8.89
CA ALA A 49 11.55 -2.81 7.81
C ALA A 49 12.42 -2.91 6.54
N VAL A 50 13.71 -3.26 6.68
CA VAL A 50 14.65 -3.41 5.56
C VAL A 50 14.63 -4.81 4.94
N GLN A 51 14.07 -5.81 5.62
CA GLN A 51 13.97 -7.19 5.10
C GLN A 51 12.85 -7.42 4.09
N GLU A 52 11.93 -6.46 3.95
CA GLU A 52 10.82 -6.44 3.00
C GLU A 52 11.20 -5.78 1.66
#